data_AF-I2GM39-F1
#
_entry.id   AF-I2GM39-F1
#
_cell.length_a   1.000
_cell.length_b   1.000
_cell.length_c   1.000
_cell.angle_alpha   90.00
_cell.angle_beta   90.00
_cell.angle_gamma   90.00
#
_symmetry.space_group_name_H-M   'P 1'
#
loop_
_entity.id
_entity.type
_entity.pdbx_description
1 polymer ?
#
loop_
_entity_poly.entity_id
_entity_poly.type
_entity_poly.pdbx_seq_one_letter_code
_entity_poly.pdbx_strand_id
1 'polypeptide(L)'
;MRLILLIGSIILISLSSLYAQETIYLANGNRLPGKLTGAEGERVRVTAVRNGKSSTFSSRRENLLVAVAADGRFLIISDLDQDPVKAQQEIDAFNKDEASRRTYDLLLKASPASVIQAQIQYESDEVINYKAPTGGAASINKRELAAIFYRDGRHKLLMPPAAVVTAVNSARGELKRLFTPPVTKSVTVANVTKPTPAKPVKGGVKTAAKAPVIKSSEPIVKTEVSKPKPEPSVSKRQAVATTTDVKPTLTEAQYQQYRSDALNRVDQFVACLNIITNRELDDTQRDKAIDQALGWFMPDATVEVSSTKRPGVRKLKIGDYLRKLKLLPYASTAIEWTEVQYVSELTQATDGNYYGLIKGQQTFTGYSENGQDVMYSDVTEKSIKVKLESYTKSDESEVTGKEVKWRVLLGNIGLIDK
;
A
#
# COMPACT_ATOMS: atom_id res chain seq x y z
N MET A 1 23.42 23.59 -52.61
CA MET A 1 22.86 23.93 -51.28
C MET A 1 21.64 23.05 -51.02
N ARG A 2 21.74 22.04 -50.15
CA ARG A 2 20.59 21.28 -49.65
C ARG A 2 20.61 21.37 -48.13
N LEU A 3 19.54 21.94 -47.60
CA LEU A 3 19.33 22.30 -46.20
C LEU A 3 19.01 21.02 -45.41
N ILE A 4 19.82 20.72 -44.38
CA ILE A 4 19.58 19.64 -43.44
C ILE A 4 18.60 20.16 -42.39
N LEU A 5 17.42 19.54 -42.29
CA LEU A 5 16.42 19.85 -41.27
C LEU A 5 16.51 18.79 -40.18
N LEU A 6 17.22 19.12 -39.10
CA LEU A 6 17.39 18.30 -37.91
C LEU A 6 16.21 18.58 -36.97
N ILE A 7 15.21 17.71 -36.99
CA ILE A 7 14.09 17.75 -36.03
C ILE A 7 14.60 17.09 -34.75
N GLY A 8 14.99 17.92 -33.78
CA GLY A 8 15.29 17.47 -32.43
C GLY A 8 14.02 17.08 -31.70
N SER A 9 13.81 15.77 -31.51
CA SER A 9 12.79 15.23 -30.62
C SER A 9 13.11 15.64 -29.17
N ILE A 10 12.37 16.61 -28.65
CA ILE A 10 12.30 16.92 -27.23
C ILE A 10 11.61 15.74 -26.54
N ILE A 11 12.40 14.89 -25.90
CA ILE A 11 11.90 13.86 -24.98
C ILE A 11 11.40 14.61 -23.74
N LEU A 12 10.09 14.83 -23.69
CA LEU A 12 9.40 15.33 -22.52
C LEU A 12 9.35 14.21 -21.48
N ILE A 13 10.41 14.12 -20.66
CA ILE A 13 10.41 13.24 -19.48
C ILE A 13 9.35 13.81 -18.54
N SER A 14 8.19 13.18 -18.50
CA SER A 14 7.16 13.45 -17.49
C SER A 14 7.72 13.03 -16.13
N LEU A 15 8.33 13.98 -15.41
CA LEU A 15 8.52 13.86 -13.97
C LEU A 15 7.13 13.77 -13.36
N SER A 16 6.66 12.55 -13.13
CA SER A 16 5.53 12.31 -12.25
C SER A 16 5.97 12.78 -10.87
N SER A 17 5.56 13.98 -10.50
CA SER A 17 5.76 14.50 -9.16
C SER A 17 5.09 13.52 -8.19
N LEU A 18 5.89 12.81 -7.40
CA LEU A 18 5.46 11.97 -6.28
C LEU A 18 4.89 12.89 -5.19
N TYR A 19 3.71 13.45 -5.43
CA TYR A 19 2.92 14.07 -4.38
C TYR A 19 2.57 13.00 -3.33
N ALA A 20 2.53 13.40 -2.07
CA ALA A 20 2.06 12.56 -0.99
C ALA A 20 0.63 12.10 -1.29
N GLN A 21 0.44 10.79 -1.44
CA GLN A 21 -0.87 10.20 -1.69
C GLN A 21 -1.45 9.72 -0.36
N GLU A 22 -2.73 10.00 -0.15
CA GLU A 22 -3.51 9.38 0.92
C GLU A 22 -3.39 7.86 0.77
N THR A 23 -3.12 7.17 1.88
CA THR A 23 -2.84 5.74 1.87
C THR A 23 -3.51 5.06 3.06
N ILE A 24 -4.17 3.95 2.82
CA ILE A 24 -4.72 3.08 3.86
C ILE A 24 -3.87 1.82 3.95
N TYR A 25 -3.44 1.47 5.15
CA TYR A 25 -2.72 0.24 5.45
C TYR A 25 -3.68 -0.79 6.04
N LEU A 26 -3.53 -2.04 5.60
CA LEU A 26 -4.43 -3.14 5.87
C LEU A 26 -3.81 -4.14 6.83
N ALA A 27 -4.64 -4.92 7.52
CA ALA A 27 -4.23 -5.89 8.53
C ALA A 27 -3.32 -7.01 7.98
N ASN A 28 -3.47 -7.34 6.70
CA ASN A 28 -2.62 -8.29 5.98
C ASN A 28 -1.25 -7.71 5.55
N GLY A 29 -0.95 -6.45 5.90
CA GLY A 29 0.29 -5.78 5.52
C GLY A 29 0.23 -5.01 4.21
N ASN A 30 -0.86 -5.10 3.46
CA ASN A 30 -1.03 -4.38 2.20
C ASN A 30 -1.28 -2.88 2.43
N ARG A 31 -1.13 -2.11 1.35
CA ARG A 31 -1.56 -0.71 1.29
C ARG A 31 -2.44 -0.44 0.08
N LEU A 32 -3.35 0.51 0.23
CA LEU A 32 -4.26 0.99 -0.78
C LEU A 32 -4.12 2.51 -0.90
N PRO A 33 -3.77 3.06 -2.09
CA PRO A 33 -3.89 4.48 -2.33
C PRO A 33 -5.35 4.89 -2.24
N GLY A 34 -5.67 5.90 -1.44
CA GLY A 34 -7.05 6.29 -1.15
C GLY A 34 -7.25 6.80 0.26
N LYS A 35 -8.51 7.06 0.61
CA LYS A 35 -8.90 7.63 1.90
C LYS A 35 -10.17 7.01 2.47
N LEU A 36 -10.35 7.22 3.76
CA LEU A 36 -11.60 6.94 4.45
C LEU A 36 -12.62 8.02 4.06
N THR A 37 -13.84 7.62 3.78
CA THR A 37 -14.92 8.53 3.40
C THR A 37 -16.16 8.38 4.26
N GLY A 38 -16.26 7.34 5.09
CA GLY A 38 -17.29 7.30 6.11
C GLY A 38 -17.28 6.09 7.02
N ALA A 39 -18.23 6.05 7.95
CA ALA A 39 -18.39 5.00 8.95
C ALA A 39 -19.79 4.37 8.91
N GLU A 40 -19.85 3.05 9.05
CA GLU A 40 -21.04 2.21 8.92
C GLU A 40 -21.02 1.12 10.01
N GLY A 41 -21.08 1.52 11.30
CA GLY A 41 -20.95 0.59 12.43
C GLY A 41 -19.59 -0.10 12.43
N GLU A 42 -19.59 -1.43 12.36
CA GLU A 42 -18.38 -2.30 12.26
C GLU A 42 -17.58 -2.13 10.96
N ARG A 43 -18.11 -1.34 10.01
CA ARG A 43 -17.48 -1.08 8.72
C ARG A 43 -17.13 0.40 8.55
N VAL A 44 -16.20 0.66 7.64
CA VAL A 44 -15.86 1.99 7.15
C VAL A 44 -15.84 2.00 5.64
N ARG A 45 -16.22 3.12 5.07
CA ARG A 45 -16.20 3.36 3.63
C ARG A 45 -14.83 3.87 3.22
N VAL A 46 -14.27 3.24 2.20
CA VAL A 46 -12.96 3.54 1.64
C VAL A 46 -13.15 3.92 0.18
N THR A 47 -12.57 5.05 -0.21
CA THR A 47 -12.38 5.39 -1.62
C THR A 47 -10.94 5.12 -2.00
N ALA A 48 -10.72 4.07 -2.79
CA ALA A 48 -9.42 3.70 -3.31
C ALA A 48 -9.21 4.27 -4.72
N VAL A 49 -7.99 4.68 -5.02
CA VAL A 49 -7.56 5.09 -6.36
C VAL A 49 -6.67 4.00 -6.95
N ARG A 50 -7.11 3.41 -8.06
CA ARG A 50 -6.37 2.38 -8.81
C ARG A 50 -6.28 2.82 -10.26
N ASN A 51 -5.05 2.95 -10.78
CA ASN A 51 -4.81 3.37 -12.17
C ASN A 51 -5.55 4.66 -12.58
N GLY A 52 -5.62 5.65 -11.68
CA GLY A 52 -6.31 6.92 -11.91
C GLY A 52 -7.84 6.86 -11.84
N LYS A 53 -8.44 5.69 -11.57
CA LYS A 53 -9.88 5.54 -11.32
C LYS A 53 -10.15 5.39 -9.83
N SER A 54 -11.18 6.07 -9.35
CA SER A 54 -11.63 5.95 -7.97
C SER A 54 -12.75 4.91 -7.87
N SER A 55 -12.66 4.00 -6.91
CA SER A 55 -13.74 3.10 -6.52
C SER A 55 -13.98 3.21 -5.03
N THR A 56 -15.25 3.21 -4.63
CA THR A 56 -15.65 3.30 -3.23
C THR A 56 -16.25 1.97 -2.81
N PHE A 57 -15.79 1.44 -1.68
CA PHE A 57 -16.30 0.19 -1.11
C PHE A 57 -16.34 0.27 0.42
N SER A 58 -17.17 -0.55 1.04
CA SER A 58 -17.23 -0.69 2.50
C SER A 58 -16.27 -1.80 2.95
N SER A 59 -15.53 -1.63 4.03
CA SER A 59 -14.61 -2.64 4.59
C SER A 59 -14.82 -2.74 6.09
N ARG A 60 -14.72 -3.94 6.66
CA ARG A 60 -14.70 -4.10 8.12
C ARG A 60 -13.51 -3.34 8.71
N ARG A 61 -13.73 -2.73 9.88
CA ARG A 61 -12.71 -1.99 10.62
C ARG A 61 -11.48 -2.85 10.90
N GLU A 62 -11.68 -4.12 11.27
CA GLU A 62 -10.61 -5.09 11.59
C GLU A 62 -9.65 -5.37 10.42
N ASN A 63 -10.08 -5.14 9.18
CA ASN A 63 -9.26 -5.35 7.99
C ASN A 63 -8.34 -4.16 7.67
N LEU A 64 -8.54 -3.02 8.33
CA LEU A 64 -7.78 -1.80 8.13
C LEU A 64 -7.06 -1.43 9.43
N LEU A 65 -5.81 -0.99 9.32
CA LEU A 65 -4.97 -0.68 10.47
C LEU A 65 -4.85 0.82 10.68
N VAL A 66 -4.40 1.53 9.66
CA VAL A 66 -4.12 2.96 9.74
C VAL A 66 -4.36 3.63 8.40
N ALA A 67 -5.06 4.76 8.41
CA ALA A 67 -5.13 5.68 7.29
C ALA A 67 -4.11 6.79 7.47
N VAL A 68 -3.40 7.17 6.41
CA VAL A 68 -2.46 8.28 6.38
C VAL A 68 -2.94 9.31 5.36
N ALA A 69 -3.16 10.53 5.81
CA ALA A 69 -3.61 11.65 4.99
C ALA A 69 -2.45 12.20 4.14
N ALA A 70 -2.78 13.03 3.14
CA ALA A 70 -1.80 13.63 2.24
C ALA A 70 -0.75 14.51 2.95
N ASP A 71 -1.03 15.02 4.15
CA ASP A 71 -0.11 15.81 4.97
C ASP A 71 0.71 14.94 5.97
N GLY A 72 0.56 13.63 5.88
CA GLY A 72 1.25 12.64 6.71
C GLY A 72 0.65 12.46 8.10
N ARG A 73 -0.50 13.10 8.43
CA ARG A 73 -1.29 12.73 9.62
C ARG A 73 -1.81 11.32 9.47
N PHE A 74 -2.05 10.65 10.59
CA PHE A 74 -2.57 9.29 10.59
C PHE A 74 -3.81 9.17 11.48
N LEU A 75 -4.64 8.17 11.17
CA LEU A 75 -5.80 7.76 11.94
C LEU A 75 -5.76 6.24 12.08
N ILE A 76 -5.73 5.74 13.31
CA ILE A 76 -5.79 4.31 13.58
C ILE A 76 -7.25 3.89 13.55
N ILE A 77 -7.58 2.91 12.72
CA ILE A 77 -8.98 2.56 12.44
C ILE A 77 -9.67 1.96 13.66
N SER A 78 -8.93 1.21 14.48
CA SER A 78 -9.46 0.64 15.74
C SER A 78 -9.75 1.69 16.82
N ASP A 79 -9.24 2.92 16.67
CA ASP A 79 -9.53 4.01 17.61
C ASP A 79 -10.84 4.74 17.30
N LEU A 80 -11.41 4.55 16.10
CA LEU A 80 -12.66 5.19 15.73
C LEU A 80 -13.78 4.81 16.70
N ASP A 81 -14.62 5.78 17.07
CA ASP A 81 -15.77 5.51 17.94
C ASP A 81 -16.68 4.42 17.34
N GLN A 82 -17.28 3.58 18.17
CA GLN A 82 -18.18 2.52 17.72
C GLN A 82 -19.53 3.10 17.25
N ASP A 83 -19.91 4.28 17.75
CA ASP A 83 -21.03 5.04 17.26
C ASP A 83 -20.74 5.57 15.84
N PRO A 84 -21.57 5.22 14.82
CA PRO A 84 -21.31 5.60 13.44
C PRO A 84 -21.27 7.12 13.21
N VAL A 85 -22.04 7.90 13.97
CA VAL A 85 -22.12 9.35 13.81
C VAL A 85 -20.85 10.01 14.35
N LYS A 86 -20.38 9.58 15.51
CA LYS A 86 -19.11 10.07 16.07
C LYS A 86 -17.91 9.64 15.22
N ALA A 87 -17.88 8.39 14.77
CA ALA A 87 -16.84 7.90 13.86
C ALA A 87 -16.80 8.71 12.56
N GLN A 88 -17.96 9.06 12.01
CA GLN A 88 -18.04 9.93 10.84
C GLN A 88 -17.44 11.32 11.13
N GLN A 89 -17.74 11.91 12.29
CA GLN A 89 -17.16 13.20 12.69
C GLN A 89 -15.62 13.12 12.82
N GLU A 90 -15.08 12.02 13.32
CA GLU A 90 -13.64 11.78 13.42
C GLU A 90 -12.99 11.64 12.03
N ILE A 91 -13.64 10.91 11.10
CA ILE A 91 -13.19 10.77 9.71
C ILE A 91 -13.24 12.12 8.99
N ASP A 92 -14.32 12.89 9.18
CA ASP A 92 -14.46 14.21 8.56
C ASP A 92 -13.42 15.18 9.10
N ALA A 93 -13.18 15.19 10.41
CA ALA A 93 -12.12 15.99 11.03
C ALA A 93 -10.74 15.57 10.51
N PHE A 94 -10.49 14.26 10.41
CA PHE A 94 -9.27 13.72 9.84
C PHE A 94 -9.06 14.19 8.40
N ASN A 95 -10.09 14.16 7.55
CA ASN A 95 -9.99 14.57 6.15
C ASN A 95 -9.95 16.09 5.93
N LYS A 96 -10.55 16.87 6.83
CA LYS A 96 -10.67 18.34 6.71
C LYS A 96 -9.45 19.09 7.23
N ASP A 97 -8.75 18.55 8.23
CA ASP A 97 -7.61 19.24 8.85
C ASP A 97 -6.43 19.28 7.86
N GLU A 98 -6.32 20.33 7.06
CA GLU A 98 -5.04 20.68 6.45
C GLU A 98 -4.16 21.27 7.56
N ALA A 99 -3.59 20.40 8.41
CA ALA A 99 -2.67 20.85 9.43
C ALA A 99 -1.55 21.63 8.72
N SER A 100 -1.35 22.88 9.13
CA SER A 100 -0.24 23.75 8.73
C SER A 100 1.00 22.90 8.47
N ARG A 101 1.45 22.83 7.21
CA ARG A 101 2.52 21.91 6.81
C ARG A 101 3.69 22.02 7.79
N ARG A 102 3.99 20.92 8.46
CA ARG A 102 5.08 20.85 9.45
C ARG A 102 6.38 21.26 8.77
N THR A 103 7.26 21.93 9.51
CA THR A 103 8.59 22.35 9.00
C THR A 103 9.68 21.31 9.30
N TYR A 104 9.30 20.19 9.92
CA TYR A 104 10.15 19.10 10.37
C TYR A 104 9.58 17.74 9.97
N ASP A 105 10.48 16.80 9.75
CA ASP A 105 10.21 15.37 9.59
C ASP A 105 10.05 14.73 10.99
N LEU A 106 9.37 13.60 11.06
CA LEU A 106 9.24 12.78 12.26
C LEU A 106 9.81 11.38 12.01
N LEU A 107 10.76 10.97 12.83
CA LEU A 107 11.31 9.61 12.83
C LEU A 107 10.73 8.86 14.02
N LEU A 108 9.89 7.86 13.77
CA LEU A 108 9.28 7.03 14.82
C LEU A 108 10.22 5.86 15.12
N LYS A 109 10.82 5.83 16.32
CA LYS A 109 11.61 4.70 16.79
C LYS A 109 10.72 3.49 17.08
N ALA A 110 11.26 2.30 16.83
CA ALA A 110 10.56 1.04 17.05
C ALA A 110 10.64 0.58 18.53
N SER A 111 11.81 0.68 19.15
CA SER A 111 12.03 0.19 20.53
C SER A 111 13.19 0.93 21.24
N PRO A 112 12.95 1.60 22.38
CA PRO A 112 11.63 1.99 22.87
C PRO A 112 10.96 2.94 21.86
N ALA A 113 9.63 2.88 21.78
CA ALA A 113 8.88 3.75 20.89
C ALA A 113 8.96 5.21 21.35
N SER A 114 9.45 6.08 20.47
CA SER A 114 9.57 7.52 20.70
C SER A 114 9.66 8.25 19.36
N VAL A 115 9.40 9.55 19.35
CA VAL A 115 9.44 10.35 18.12
C VAL A 115 10.63 11.31 18.13
N ILE A 116 11.41 11.31 17.05
CA ILE A 116 12.46 12.30 16.83
C ILE A 116 11.92 13.34 15.84
N GLN A 117 11.84 14.60 16.27
CA GLN A 117 11.72 15.72 15.33
C GLN A 117 13.07 15.92 14.63
N ALA A 118 13.04 16.02 13.31
CA ALA A 118 14.25 16.05 12.50
C ALA A 118 14.08 16.96 11.28
N GLN A 119 15.19 17.45 10.74
CA GLN A 119 15.27 17.89 9.36
C GLN A 119 16.21 16.96 8.62
N ILE A 120 15.65 16.00 7.87
CA ILE A 120 16.42 15.03 7.10
C ILE A 120 17.27 15.79 6.08
N GLN A 121 18.59 15.57 6.14
CA GLN A 121 19.55 16.14 5.20
C GLN A 121 19.94 15.12 4.14
N TYR A 122 20.02 13.85 4.54
CA TYR A 122 20.40 12.75 3.67
C TYR A 122 19.78 11.43 4.16
N GLU A 123 19.30 10.62 3.21
CA GLU A 123 18.74 9.29 3.45
C GLU A 123 19.43 8.29 2.50
N SER A 124 20.15 7.31 3.06
CA SER A 124 20.62 6.13 2.33
C SER A 124 19.73 4.92 2.62
N ASP A 125 20.06 3.74 2.09
CA ASP A 125 19.29 2.52 2.37
C ASP A 125 19.35 2.07 3.84
N GLU A 126 20.40 2.43 4.57
CA GLU A 126 20.61 1.97 5.96
C GLU A 126 20.47 3.08 7.01
N VAL A 127 20.75 4.33 6.65
CA VAL A 127 20.97 5.41 7.63
C VAL A 127 20.25 6.69 7.22
N ILE A 128 19.77 7.44 8.21
CA ILE A 128 19.24 8.79 8.06
C ILE A 128 20.15 9.76 8.80
N ASN A 129 20.67 10.76 8.08
CA ASN A 129 21.38 11.90 8.66
C ASN A 129 20.43 13.09 8.72
N TYR A 130 20.31 13.70 9.89
CA TYR A 130 19.34 14.76 10.14
C TYR A 130 19.90 15.83 11.06
N LYS A 131 19.27 17.01 11.04
CA LYS A 131 19.47 18.04 12.06
C LYS A 131 18.36 17.93 13.10
N ALA A 132 18.72 17.87 14.37
CA ALA A 132 17.79 17.97 15.48
C ALA A 132 17.19 19.39 15.57
N PRO A 133 16.08 19.61 16.29
CA PRO A 133 15.47 20.94 16.43
C PRO A 133 16.42 21.98 17.06
N THR A 134 17.39 21.52 17.86
CA THR A 134 18.44 22.34 18.48
C THR A 134 19.56 22.72 17.51
N GLY A 135 19.53 22.25 16.25
CA GLY A 135 20.52 22.53 15.20
C GLY A 135 21.68 21.52 15.13
N GLY A 136 21.83 20.64 16.11
CA GLY A 136 22.87 19.59 16.12
C GLY A 136 22.66 18.55 15.01
N ALA A 137 23.74 18.12 14.37
CA ALA A 137 23.71 17.02 13.42
C ALA A 137 23.69 15.67 14.16
N ALA A 138 22.88 14.74 13.67
CA ALA A 138 22.74 13.40 14.22
C ALA A 138 22.49 12.37 13.11
N SER A 139 22.64 11.10 13.46
CA SER A 139 22.46 9.96 12.57
C SER A 139 21.68 8.87 13.28
N ILE A 140 20.84 8.13 12.55
CA ILE A 140 20.10 6.98 13.08
C ILE A 140 20.02 5.87 12.03
N ASN A 141 20.16 4.62 12.48
CA ASN A 141 19.98 3.46 11.62
C ASN A 141 18.48 3.23 11.36
N LYS A 142 18.10 2.97 10.10
CA LYS A 142 16.72 2.70 9.73
C LYS A 142 16.13 1.46 10.38
N ARG A 143 16.95 0.49 10.78
CA ARG A 143 16.52 -0.70 11.53
C ARG A 143 16.00 -0.35 12.94
N GLU A 144 16.32 0.83 13.47
CA GLU A 144 15.79 1.31 14.74
C GLU A 144 14.44 2.02 14.60
N LEU A 145 13.98 2.25 13.36
CA LEU A 145 12.79 3.04 13.07
C LEU A 145 11.64 2.13 12.66
N ALA A 146 10.43 2.45 13.15
CA ALA A 146 9.19 1.86 12.67
C ALA A 146 8.68 2.58 11.42
N ALA A 147 8.76 3.92 11.40
CA ALA A 147 8.27 4.74 10.30
C ALA A 147 8.99 6.08 10.20
N ILE A 148 8.91 6.68 9.01
CA ILE A 148 9.33 8.05 8.71
C ILE A 148 8.09 8.80 8.21
N PHE A 149 7.79 9.95 8.81
CA PHE A 149 6.81 10.90 8.28
C PHE A 149 7.55 12.15 7.85
N TYR A 150 7.58 12.42 6.55
CA TYR A 150 8.29 13.56 6.00
C TYR A 150 7.46 14.83 6.18
N ARG A 151 8.14 15.97 6.26
CA ARG A 151 7.52 17.30 6.39
C ARG A 151 6.63 17.69 5.22
N ASP A 152 6.85 17.07 4.06
CA ASP A 152 6.08 17.28 2.83
C ASP A 152 4.83 16.37 2.74
N GLY A 153 4.55 15.59 3.79
CA GLY A 153 3.40 14.69 3.88
C GLY A 153 3.66 13.28 3.37
N ARG A 154 4.79 13.04 2.69
CA ARG A 154 5.18 11.66 2.36
C ARG A 154 5.38 10.86 3.65
N HIS A 155 5.27 9.54 3.56
CA HIS A 155 5.55 8.65 4.67
C HIS A 155 6.17 7.35 4.16
N LYS A 156 6.90 6.65 5.05
CA LYS A 156 7.52 5.36 4.78
C LYS A 156 7.45 4.50 6.02
N LEU A 157 6.84 3.32 5.89
CA LEU A 157 6.89 2.30 6.92
C LEU A 157 8.15 1.46 6.72
N LEU A 158 8.93 1.29 7.79
CA LEU A 158 10.17 0.51 7.80
C LEU A 158 9.98 -0.85 8.50
N MET A 159 8.79 -1.07 9.07
CA MET A 159 8.33 -2.32 9.66
C MET A 159 6.96 -2.70 9.08
N PRO A 160 6.49 -3.95 9.27
CA PRO A 160 5.13 -4.35 8.91
C PRO A 160 4.10 -3.41 9.55
N PRO A 161 2.99 -3.07 8.85
CA PRO A 161 2.00 -2.10 9.35
C PRO A 161 1.50 -2.36 10.77
N ALA A 162 1.26 -3.62 11.14
CA ALA A 162 0.84 -3.98 12.49
C ALA A 162 1.87 -3.59 13.57
N ALA A 163 3.16 -3.79 13.30
CA ALA A 163 4.24 -3.38 14.22
C ALA A 163 4.36 -1.85 14.29
N VAL A 164 4.13 -1.15 13.18
CA VAL A 164 4.07 0.32 13.17
C VAL A 164 2.92 0.82 14.03
N VAL A 165 1.72 0.24 13.92
CA VAL A 165 0.57 0.62 14.77
C VAL A 165 0.91 0.47 16.25
N THR A 166 1.58 -0.60 16.64
CA THR A 166 2.07 -0.78 18.03
C THR A 166 3.02 0.34 18.46
N ALA A 167 3.98 0.71 17.62
CA ALA A 167 4.91 1.81 17.91
C ALA A 167 4.19 3.17 17.97
N VAL A 168 3.25 3.43 17.06
CA VAL A 168 2.42 4.64 17.03
C VAL A 168 1.57 4.73 18.28
N ASN A 169 0.94 3.63 18.73
CA ASN A 169 0.16 3.57 19.96
C ASN A 169 1.01 3.91 21.19
N SER A 170 2.22 3.36 21.24
CA SER A 170 3.16 3.60 22.32
C SER A 170 3.64 5.07 22.35
N ALA A 171 3.78 5.71 21.19
CA ALA A 171 4.20 7.10 21.05
C ALA A 171 3.04 8.10 20.85
N ARG A 172 1.78 7.68 21.06
CA ARG A 172 0.57 8.43 20.63
C ARG A 172 0.51 9.84 21.20
N GLY A 173 0.81 10.01 22.49
CA GLY A 173 0.78 11.30 23.16
C GLY A 173 1.80 12.29 22.57
N GLU A 174 3.00 11.80 22.24
CA GLU A 174 4.03 12.60 21.60
C GLU A 174 3.64 12.94 20.16
N LEU A 175 3.22 11.96 19.37
CA LEU A 175 2.76 12.19 17.99
C LEU A 175 1.63 13.22 17.94
N LYS A 176 0.57 13.05 18.75
CA LYS A 176 -0.56 13.99 18.79
C LYS A 176 -0.10 15.42 19.03
N ARG A 177 0.80 15.63 20.00
CA ARG A 177 1.39 16.96 20.29
C ARG A 177 2.19 17.52 19.12
N LEU A 178 2.89 16.68 18.36
CA LEU A 178 3.74 17.09 17.23
C LEU A 178 2.96 17.28 15.91
N PHE A 179 1.76 16.72 15.81
CA PHE A 179 0.84 16.92 14.70
C PHE A 179 -0.10 18.11 14.91
N THR A 180 -0.38 18.50 16.15
CA THR A 180 -1.13 19.72 16.44
C THR A 180 -0.18 20.93 16.44
N PRO A 181 -0.43 21.98 15.63
CA PRO A 181 0.37 23.20 15.70
C PRO A 181 0.25 23.82 17.12
N PRO A 182 1.32 24.45 17.65
CA PRO A 182 1.23 25.13 18.92
C PRO A 182 0.17 26.23 18.83
N VAL A 183 -0.92 26.10 19.60
CA VAL A 183 -1.88 27.19 19.81
C VAL A 183 -1.08 28.33 20.42
N THR A 184 -0.80 29.36 19.63
CA THR A 184 -0.16 30.57 20.10
C THR A 184 -1.18 31.27 21.00
N LYS A 185 -1.16 30.96 22.30
CA LYS A 185 -1.86 31.79 23.28
C LYS A 185 -1.17 33.13 23.28
N SER A 186 -1.74 34.10 22.58
CA SER A 186 -1.44 35.51 22.75
C SER A 186 -1.69 35.86 24.22
N VAL A 187 -0.63 35.85 25.02
CA VAL A 187 -0.69 36.37 26.40
C VAL A 187 -0.74 37.88 26.26
N THR A 188 -1.92 38.46 26.44
CA THR A 188 -2.10 39.89 26.69
C THR A 188 -1.40 40.20 28.02
N VAL A 189 -0.26 40.88 27.95
CA VAL A 189 0.46 41.37 29.12
C VAL A 189 -0.35 42.51 29.72
N ALA A 190 -1.11 42.22 30.77
CA ALA A 190 -1.67 43.25 31.64
C ALA A 190 -0.61 43.70 32.64
N ASN A 191 -0.31 45.01 32.61
CA ASN A 191 0.50 45.74 33.57
C ASN A 191 0.13 45.43 35.02
N VAL A 192 1.09 44.99 35.84
CA VAL A 192 1.09 45.26 37.28
C VAL A 192 2.51 45.61 37.75
N THR A 193 2.60 46.88 38.13
CA THR A 193 3.46 47.61 39.07
C THR A 193 4.52 46.88 39.91
N LYS A 194 5.72 47.48 39.89
CA LYS A 194 6.85 47.35 40.81
C LYS A 194 6.45 47.70 42.27
N PRO A 195 7.11 47.11 43.29
CA PRO A 195 8.10 47.91 44.03
C PRO A 195 9.40 47.16 44.37
N THR A 196 10.39 47.98 44.76
CA THR A 196 11.83 47.71 44.94
C THR A 196 12.17 47.25 46.39
N PRO A 197 13.44 47.19 46.85
CA PRO A 197 14.24 45.97 47.07
C PRO A 197 14.57 45.65 48.55
N ALA A 198 15.04 44.43 48.82
CA ALA A 198 15.88 44.14 49.99
C ALA A 198 16.98 43.12 49.65
N LYS A 199 18.16 43.35 50.24
CA LYS A 199 19.48 42.77 49.96
C LYS A 199 19.82 41.71 51.05
N PRO A 200 21.06 41.17 51.14
CA PRO A 200 21.41 39.79 50.81
C PRO A 200 21.80 38.92 52.03
N VAL A 201 21.90 37.59 51.85
CA VAL A 201 22.64 36.72 52.79
C VAL A 201 23.69 35.89 52.05
N LYS A 202 24.87 35.88 52.66
CA LYS A 202 26.16 35.32 52.27
C LYS A 202 26.31 33.84 52.65
N GLY A 203 27.31 33.19 52.03
CA GLY A 203 28.07 32.04 52.56
C GLY A 203 27.91 30.79 51.69
N GLY A 204 28.92 30.08 51.21
CA GLY A 204 30.39 30.16 51.19
C GLY A 204 30.85 29.00 50.28
N VAL A 205 31.78 29.18 49.34
CA VAL A 205 33.21 28.79 49.47
C VAL A 205 33.33 27.28 49.76
N LYS A 206 33.92 26.39 48.94
CA LYS A 206 35.22 26.45 48.22
C LYS A 206 35.47 25.11 47.46
N THR A 207 36.26 25.18 46.37
CA THR A 207 37.27 24.20 45.84
C THR A 207 36.88 22.73 45.64
N ALA A 208 37.46 21.93 44.74
CA ALA A 208 38.27 22.01 43.53
C ALA A 208 38.80 20.58 43.29
N ALA A 209 39.14 20.28 42.05
CA ALA A 209 40.20 19.35 41.65
C ALA A 209 39.91 17.83 41.54
N LYS A 210 40.05 17.41 40.27
CA LYS A 210 40.88 16.30 39.76
C LYS A 210 40.26 14.91 39.61
N ALA A 211 40.26 14.52 38.33
CA ALA A 211 40.22 13.17 37.79
C ALA A 211 41.31 12.25 38.37
N PRO A 212 41.16 10.94 38.13
CA PRO A 212 42.27 10.18 37.57
C PRO A 212 41.89 9.43 36.30
N VAL A 213 42.84 9.54 35.37
CA VAL A 213 43.07 8.69 34.21
C VAL A 213 43.35 7.26 34.66
N ILE A 214 42.70 6.27 34.04
CA ILE A 214 43.15 4.87 34.09
C ILE A 214 43.39 4.41 32.65
N LYS A 215 44.68 4.20 32.35
CA LYS A 215 45.19 3.42 31.22
C LYS A 215 45.06 1.94 31.56
N SER A 216 44.58 1.12 30.62
CA SER A 216 44.82 -0.34 30.66
C SER A 216 45.31 -0.78 29.28
N SER A 217 46.49 -1.40 29.30
CA SER A 217 47.24 -1.98 28.20
C SER A 217 46.74 -3.38 27.82
N GLU A 218 47.06 -3.76 26.57
CA GLU A 218 46.77 -5.03 25.86
C GLU A 218 47.41 -6.28 26.50
N PRO A 219 47.16 -7.49 25.94
CA PRO A 219 48.09 -7.93 24.89
C PRO A 219 47.44 -8.57 23.64
N ILE A 220 48.12 -8.30 22.53
CA ILE A 220 47.99 -8.82 21.18
C ILE A 220 48.41 -10.30 21.13
N VAL A 221 47.58 -11.16 20.52
CA VAL A 221 48.00 -12.49 20.02
C VAL A 221 48.21 -12.39 18.51
N LYS A 222 49.44 -12.67 18.09
CA LYS A 222 49.89 -12.86 16.71
C LYS A 222 49.46 -14.24 16.23
N THR A 223 48.91 -14.33 15.02
CA THR A 223 49.08 -15.54 14.19
C THR A 223 49.39 -15.13 12.76
N GLU A 224 50.47 -15.68 12.28
CA GLU A 224 51.21 -15.36 11.06
C GLU A 224 50.74 -16.20 9.86
N VAL A 225 50.99 -15.66 8.68
CA VAL A 225 50.62 -16.14 7.35
C VAL A 225 51.50 -17.32 6.92
N SER A 226 50.94 -18.28 6.17
CA SER A 226 51.75 -19.16 5.31
C SER A 226 51.06 -19.50 3.98
N LYS A 227 51.75 -19.17 2.88
CA LYS A 227 51.55 -19.63 1.49
C LYS A 227 52.95 -20.01 0.97
N PRO A 228 53.15 -21.14 0.25
CA PRO A 228 53.48 -21.05 -1.20
C PRO A 228 53.00 -22.28 -2.05
N LYS A 229 52.42 -22.12 -3.26
CA LYS A 229 53.00 -22.19 -4.66
C LYS A 229 52.83 -23.62 -5.31
N PRO A 230 53.08 -23.87 -6.63
CA PRO A 230 52.09 -23.94 -7.73
C PRO A 230 52.05 -25.27 -8.58
N GLU A 231 50.99 -25.38 -9.42
CA GLU A 231 50.85 -26.11 -10.72
C GLU A 231 50.90 -27.67 -10.77
N PRO A 232 50.22 -28.37 -11.74
CA PRO A 232 50.04 -27.96 -13.14
C PRO A 232 48.64 -28.11 -13.79
N SER A 233 48.54 -27.38 -14.90
CA SER A 233 47.63 -27.47 -16.06
C SER A 233 47.32 -28.90 -16.55
N VAL A 234 46.02 -29.19 -16.72
CA VAL A 234 45.52 -30.10 -17.77
C VAL A 234 44.24 -29.52 -18.39
N SER A 235 44.38 -29.18 -19.67
CA SER A 235 43.33 -28.80 -20.61
C SER A 235 42.32 -29.92 -20.84
N LYS A 236 41.01 -29.65 -20.71
CA LYS A 236 39.93 -30.44 -21.33
C LYS A 236 38.79 -29.53 -21.82
N ARG A 237 38.73 -29.44 -23.15
CA ARG A 237 37.57 -29.30 -24.06
C ARG A 237 36.39 -28.41 -23.63
N GLN A 238 36.23 -27.34 -24.41
CA GLN A 238 34.95 -26.68 -24.70
C GLN A 238 33.81 -27.69 -24.84
N ALA A 239 32.85 -27.61 -23.91
CA ALA A 239 31.47 -28.02 -24.15
C ALA A 239 30.64 -26.74 -24.29
N VAL A 240 29.85 -26.73 -25.35
CA VAL A 240 29.00 -25.66 -25.86
C VAL A 240 28.18 -25.02 -24.74
N ALA A 241 28.24 -23.69 -24.67
CA ALA A 241 27.38 -22.88 -23.83
C ALA A 241 25.91 -23.22 -24.12
N THR A 242 25.29 -23.91 -23.17
CA THR A 242 23.83 -23.98 -23.10
C THR A 242 23.37 -22.58 -22.69
N THR A 243 22.62 -21.93 -23.56
CA THR A 243 21.88 -20.70 -23.28
C THR A 243 21.06 -20.89 -22.01
N THR A 244 21.50 -20.28 -20.91
CA THR A 244 20.64 -20.09 -19.74
C THR A 244 19.53 -19.13 -20.13
N ASP A 245 18.33 -19.66 -20.34
CA ASP A 245 17.10 -18.90 -20.44
C ASP A 245 16.93 -18.06 -19.15
N VAL A 246 17.32 -16.79 -19.21
CA VAL A 246 17.07 -15.85 -18.12
C VAL A 246 15.56 -15.60 -18.11
N LYS A 247 14.88 -16.20 -17.13
CA LYS A 247 13.45 -15.99 -16.92
C LYS A 247 13.18 -14.48 -16.71
N PRO A 248 12.23 -13.89 -17.45
CA PRO A 248 11.99 -12.46 -17.35
C PRO A 248 11.51 -12.11 -15.93
N THR A 249 12.25 -11.22 -15.26
CA THR A 249 11.98 -10.82 -13.87
C THR A 249 11.36 -9.43 -13.85
N LEU A 250 10.31 -9.21 -13.05
CA LEU A 250 9.67 -7.90 -12.90
C LEU A 250 10.51 -6.98 -12.03
N THR A 251 10.66 -5.72 -12.43
CA THR A 251 11.11 -4.66 -11.52
C THR A 251 10.05 -4.37 -10.46
N GLU A 252 10.44 -3.81 -9.31
CA GLU A 252 9.49 -3.44 -8.24
C GLU A 252 8.39 -2.49 -8.75
N ALA A 253 8.74 -1.53 -9.59
CA ALA A 253 7.75 -0.60 -10.16
C ALA A 253 6.73 -1.33 -11.06
N GLN A 254 7.20 -2.23 -11.94
CA GLN A 254 6.31 -3.05 -12.77
C GLN A 254 5.47 -4.00 -11.94
N TYR A 255 6.05 -4.58 -10.89
CA TYR A 255 5.34 -5.43 -9.94
C TYR A 255 4.14 -4.72 -9.32
N GLN A 256 4.36 -3.52 -8.77
CA GLN A 256 3.29 -2.72 -8.16
C GLN A 256 2.23 -2.29 -9.19
N GLN A 257 2.65 -1.96 -10.41
CA GLN A 257 1.72 -1.65 -11.49
C GLN A 257 0.82 -2.84 -11.82
N TYR A 258 1.40 -4.01 -12.06
CA TYR A 258 0.63 -5.21 -12.41
C TYR A 258 -0.24 -5.72 -11.27
N ARG A 259 0.19 -5.52 -10.03
CA ARG A 259 -0.61 -5.75 -8.83
C ARG A 259 -1.86 -4.84 -8.82
N SER A 260 -1.70 -3.56 -9.13
CA SER A 260 -2.83 -2.62 -9.29
C SER A 260 -3.74 -3.03 -10.46
N ASP A 261 -3.16 -3.41 -11.59
CA ASP A 261 -3.90 -3.82 -12.78
C ASP A 261 -4.78 -5.05 -12.53
N ALA A 262 -4.34 -5.99 -11.71
CA ALA A 262 -5.14 -7.16 -11.34
C ALA A 262 -6.32 -6.83 -10.44
N LEU A 263 -6.14 -5.96 -9.46
CA LEU A 263 -7.26 -5.48 -8.64
C LEU A 263 -8.26 -4.70 -9.51
N ASN A 264 -7.77 -3.81 -10.37
CA ASN A 264 -8.62 -3.11 -11.34
C ASN A 264 -9.32 -4.08 -12.30
N ARG A 265 -8.68 -5.21 -12.66
CA ARG A 265 -9.33 -6.23 -13.49
C ARG A 265 -10.49 -6.91 -12.77
N VAL A 266 -10.39 -7.13 -11.46
CA VAL A 266 -11.53 -7.58 -10.64
C VAL A 266 -12.63 -6.53 -10.63
N ASP A 267 -12.30 -5.25 -10.42
CA ASP A 267 -13.29 -4.16 -10.45
C ASP A 267 -14.02 -4.08 -11.81
N GLN A 268 -13.28 -4.23 -12.92
CA GLN A 268 -13.84 -4.30 -14.27
C GLN A 268 -14.76 -5.51 -14.45
N PHE A 269 -14.37 -6.68 -13.91
CA PHE A 269 -15.20 -7.87 -13.93
C PHE A 269 -16.52 -7.66 -13.18
N VAL A 270 -16.49 -7.04 -12.00
CA VAL A 270 -17.69 -6.70 -11.23
C VAL A 270 -18.60 -5.74 -11.98
N ALA A 271 -18.04 -4.76 -12.68
CA ALA A 271 -18.82 -3.88 -13.55
C ALA A 271 -19.54 -4.67 -14.66
N CYS A 272 -18.86 -5.63 -15.30
CA CYS A 272 -19.50 -6.53 -16.26
C CYS A 272 -20.60 -7.39 -15.61
N LEU A 273 -20.39 -7.91 -14.39
CA LEU A 273 -21.43 -8.67 -13.70
C LEU A 273 -22.72 -7.86 -13.52
N ASN A 274 -22.61 -6.60 -13.09
CA ASN A 274 -23.76 -5.70 -12.93
C ASN A 274 -24.45 -5.37 -14.26
N ILE A 275 -23.69 -5.24 -15.36
CA ILE A 275 -24.27 -5.07 -16.70
C ILE A 275 -25.04 -6.33 -17.12
N ILE A 276 -24.45 -7.51 -16.95
CA ILE A 276 -25.01 -8.79 -17.38
C ILE A 276 -26.35 -9.06 -16.68
N THR A 277 -26.48 -8.70 -15.41
CA THR A 277 -27.67 -8.97 -14.61
C THR A 277 -28.72 -7.86 -14.66
N ASN A 278 -28.43 -6.71 -15.26
CA ASN A 278 -29.41 -5.64 -15.45
C ASN A 278 -30.34 -5.93 -16.64
N ARG A 279 -31.62 -6.18 -16.39
CA ARG A 279 -32.64 -6.47 -17.43
C ARG A 279 -33.19 -5.24 -18.14
N GLU A 280 -32.89 -4.04 -17.65
CA GLU A 280 -33.23 -2.79 -18.34
C GLU A 280 -32.34 -2.55 -19.56
N LEU A 281 -31.16 -3.18 -19.59
CA LEU A 281 -30.24 -3.12 -20.72
C LEU A 281 -30.63 -4.14 -21.79
N ASP A 282 -30.35 -3.81 -23.05
CA ASP A 282 -30.64 -4.72 -24.15
C ASP A 282 -29.74 -5.96 -24.14
N ASP A 283 -30.23 -7.06 -24.72
CA ASP A 283 -29.51 -8.33 -24.69
C ASP A 283 -28.16 -8.29 -25.43
N THR A 284 -27.99 -7.39 -26.41
CA THR A 284 -26.71 -7.25 -27.15
C THR A 284 -25.64 -6.63 -26.26
N GLN A 285 -25.99 -5.61 -25.49
CA GLN A 285 -25.09 -5.02 -24.49
C GLN A 285 -24.67 -6.04 -23.43
N ARG A 286 -25.63 -6.83 -22.95
CA ARG A 286 -25.40 -7.88 -21.95
C ARG A 286 -24.49 -8.98 -22.49
N ASP A 287 -24.70 -9.42 -23.73
CA ASP A 287 -23.84 -10.42 -24.38
C ASP A 287 -22.43 -9.88 -24.64
N LYS A 288 -22.30 -8.62 -25.05
CA LYS A 288 -20.99 -7.97 -25.17
C LYS A 288 -20.23 -7.93 -23.84
N ALA A 289 -20.93 -7.68 -22.72
CA ALA A 289 -20.31 -7.72 -21.40
C ALA A 289 -19.85 -9.14 -21.02
N ILE A 290 -20.58 -10.18 -21.42
CA ILE A 290 -20.14 -11.58 -21.27
C ILE A 290 -18.85 -11.81 -22.05
N ASP A 291 -18.79 -11.41 -23.32
CA ASP A 291 -17.61 -11.61 -24.17
C ASP A 291 -16.38 -10.85 -23.65
N GLN A 292 -16.58 -9.61 -23.20
CA GLN A 292 -15.53 -8.81 -22.57
C GLN A 292 -14.99 -9.49 -21.31
N ALA A 293 -15.89 -9.94 -20.42
CA ALA A 293 -15.49 -10.64 -19.21
C ALA A 293 -14.71 -11.92 -19.54
N LEU A 294 -15.17 -12.72 -20.49
CA LEU A 294 -14.50 -13.95 -20.91
C LEU A 294 -13.06 -13.71 -21.39
N GLY A 295 -12.82 -12.61 -22.12
CA GLY A 295 -11.48 -12.22 -22.59
C GLY A 295 -10.48 -11.90 -21.47
N TRP A 296 -10.95 -11.75 -20.23
CA TRP A 296 -10.10 -11.49 -19.07
C TRP A 296 -9.74 -12.73 -18.26
N PHE A 297 -10.38 -13.88 -18.52
CA PHE A 297 -10.11 -15.12 -17.81
C PHE A 297 -9.20 -16.06 -18.57
N MET A 298 -8.50 -16.92 -17.83
CA MET A 298 -7.85 -18.10 -18.39
C MET A 298 -8.92 -19.02 -19.02
N PRO A 299 -8.64 -19.69 -20.16
CA PRO A 299 -9.64 -20.46 -20.90
C PRO A 299 -10.30 -21.59 -20.09
N ASP A 300 -9.58 -22.18 -19.15
CA ASP A 300 -10.04 -23.28 -18.32
C ASP A 300 -10.65 -22.84 -16.98
N ALA A 301 -10.68 -21.53 -16.71
CA ALA A 301 -11.13 -20.96 -15.45
C ALA A 301 -12.56 -21.39 -15.08
N THR A 302 -12.78 -21.56 -13.78
CA THR A 302 -14.05 -21.98 -13.20
C THR A 302 -14.44 -21.08 -12.03
N VAL A 303 -15.72 -21.09 -11.69
CA VAL A 303 -16.27 -20.44 -10.50
C VAL A 303 -17.03 -21.44 -9.66
N GLU A 304 -16.77 -21.39 -8.36
CA GLU A 304 -17.50 -22.13 -7.34
C GLU A 304 -18.73 -21.35 -6.90
N VAL A 305 -19.89 -22.02 -6.99
CA VAL A 305 -21.19 -21.49 -6.59
C VAL A 305 -21.87 -22.45 -5.61
N SER A 306 -22.56 -21.88 -4.63
CA SER A 306 -23.43 -22.58 -3.70
C SER A 306 -24.90 -22.26 -4.02
N SER A 307 -25.85 -22.97 -3.41
CA SER A 307 -27.27 -22.60 -3.48
C SER A 307 -27.99 -23.11 -2.25
N THR A 308 -28.88 -22.29 -1.70
CA THR A 308 -29.78 -22.66 -0.59
C THR A 308 -30.69 -23.84 -0.95
N LYS A 309 -31.11 -23.96 -2.22
CA LYS A 309 -32.02 -25.01 -2.70
C LYS A 309 -31.32 -26.33 -3.03
N ARG A 310 -30.01 -26.31 -3.24
CA ARG A 310 -29.22 -27.46 -3.68
C ARG A 310 -27.89 -27.46 -2.93
N PRO A 311 -27.81 -28.17 -1.79
CA PRO A 311 -26.64 -28.14 -0.93
C PRO A 311 -25.38 -28.61 -1.68
N GLY A 312 -24.23 -28.10 -1.26
CA GLY A 312 -22.93 -28.38 -1.87
C GLY A 312 -22.44 -27.32 -2.85
N VAL A 313 -21.13 -27.35 -3.07
CA VAL A 313 -20.41 -26.44 -3.98
C VAL A 313 -20.35 -27.05 -5.37
N ARG A 314 -20.71 -26.26 -6.38
CA ARG A 314 -20.60 -26.63 -7.80
C ARG A 314 -19.58 -25.77 -8.50
N LYS A 315 -18.77 -26.39 -9.35
CA LYS A 315 -17.84 -25.71 -10.24
C LYS A 315 -18.49 -25.52 -11.60
N LEU A 316 -18.56 -24.28 -12.06
CA LEU A 316 -19.04 -23.92 -13.39
C LEU A 316 -17.90 -23.30 -14.19
N LYS A 317 -17.86 -23.51 -15.50
CA LYS A 317 -17.00 -22.70 -16.36
C LYS A 317 -17.46 -21.24 -16.31
N ILE A 318 -16.54 -20.29 -16.43
CA ILE A 318 -16.88 -18.86 -16.33
C ILE A 318 -18.00 -18.49 -17.32
N GLY A 319 -17.92 -18.95 -18.57
CA GLY A 319 -18.98 -18.68 -19.56
C GLY A 319 -20.35 -19.21 -19.16
N ASP A 320 -20.42 -20.42 -18.61
CA ASP A 320 -21.69 -21.00 -18.16
C ASP A 320 -22.27 -20.26 -16.95
N TYR A 321 -21.40 -19.79 -16.06
CA TYR A 321 -21.80 -18.95 -14.94
C TYR A 321 -22.36 -17.60 -15.40
N LEU A 322 -21.66 -16.89 -16.28
CA LEU A 322 -22.10 -15.58 -16.78
C LEU A 322 -23.44 -15.67 -17.52
N ARG A 323 -23.63 -16.70 -18.36
CA ARG A 323 -24.92 -16.94 -19.02
C ARG A 323 -26.04 -17.28 -18.04
N LYS A 324 -25.74 -18.00 -16.94
CA LYS A 324 -26.73 -18.25 -15.88
C LYS A 324 -27.10 -16.98 -15.12
N LEU A 325 -26.13 -16.10 -14.86
CA LEU A 325 -26.39 -14.79 -14.25
C LEU A 325 -27.33 -13.95 -15.13
N LYS A 326 -27.15 -13.98 -16.45
CA LYS A 326 -28.05 -13.30 -17.42
C LYS A 326 -29.52 -13.75 -17.28
N LEU A 327 -29.76 -14.98 -16.85
CA LEU A 327 -31.09 -15.60 -16.79
C LEU A 327 -31.73 -15.57 -15.39
N LEU A 328 -31.17 -14.82 -14.44
CA LEU A 328 -31.75 -14.73 -13.11
C LEU A 328 -33.13 -14.06 -13.13
N PRO A 329 -34.06 -14.49 -12.26
CA PRO A 329 -35.46 -14.04 -12.29
C PRO A 329 -35.68 -12.65 -11.66
N TYR A 330 -34.63 -11.98 -11.20
CA TYR A 330 -34.74 -10.64 -10.59
C TYR A 330 -34.92 -9.58 -11.68
N ALA A 331 -35.59 -8.47 -11.35
CA ALA A 331 -35.73 -7.36 -12.28
C ALA A 331 -34.42 -6.57 -12.42
N SER A 332 -33.77 -6.33 -11.28
CA SER A 332 -32.42 -5.79 -11.20
C SER A 332 -31.63 -6.49 -10.10
N THR A 333 -30.31 -6.36 -10.14
CA THR A 333 -29.43 -6.88 -9.09
C THR A 333 -28.32 -5.89 -8.81
N ALA A 334 -27.82 -5.87 -7.59
CA ALA A 334 -26.56 -5.21 -7.24
C ALA A 334 -25.53 -6.29 -6.85
N ILE A 335 -24.38 -6.27 -7.51
CA ILE A 335 -23.23 -7.11 -7.18
C ILE A 335 -22.11 -6.20 -6.74
N GLU A 336 -21.78 -6.28 -5.46
CA GLU A 336 -20.74 -5.47 -4.85
C GLU A 336 -19.61 -6.35 -4.37
N TRP A 337 -18.37 -5.94 -4.65
CA TRP A 337 -17.20 -6.57 -4.08
C TRP A 337 -16.56 -5.62 -3.07
N THR A 338 -16.37 -6.13 -1.88
CA THR A 338 -15.73 -5.42 -0.78
C THR A 338 -14.47 -6.17 -0.35
N GLU A 339 -13.56 -5.46 0.31
CA GLU A 339 -12.35 -6.06 0.89
C GLU A 339 -11.47 -6.78 -0.17
N VAL A 340 -11.52 -6.31 -1.43
CA VAL A 340 -10.79 -6.92 -2.54
C VAL A 340 -9.29 -6.65 -2.38
N GLN A 341 -8.54 -7.69 -2.07
CA GLN A 341 -7.13 -7.60 -1.72
C GLN A 341 -6.35 -8.86 -2.05
N TYR A 342 -5.03 -8.73 -2.18
CA TYR A 342 -4.15 -9.89 -2.30
C TYR A 342 -4.01 -10.60 -0.94
N VAL A 343 -4.07 -11.93 -0.97
CA VAL A 343 -3.65 -12.81 0.14
C VAL A 343 -2.44 -13.66 -0.19
N SER A 344 -2.17 -13.86 -1.47
CA SER A 344 -0.89 -14.38 -1.95
C SER A 344 -0.41 -13.42 -3.02
N GLU A 345 0.67 -12.72 -2.71
CA GLU A 345 1.36 -11.82 -3.62
C GLU A 345 1.80 -12.56 -4.91
N LEU A 346 2.04 -11.79 -5.97
CA LEU A 346 2.43 -12.35 -7.27
C LEU A 346 3.82 -13.01 -7.15
N THR A 347 3.89 -14.32 -7.32
CA THR A 347 5.14 -15.10 -7.27
C THR A 347 5.41 -15.76 -8.61
N GLN A 348 6.66 -15.67 -9.10
CA GLN A 348 7.05 -16.31 -10.34
C GLN A 348 7.06 -17.83 -10.18
N ALA A 349 6.41 -18.54 -11.09
CA ALA A 349 6.40 -20.00 -11.13
C ALA A 349 7.43 -20.56 -12.12
N THR A 350 7.49 -21.89 -12.21
CA THR A 350 8.45 -22.60 -13.05
C THR A 350 8.27 -22.32 -14.54
N ASP A 351 7.05 -21.95 -14.96
CA ASP A 351 6.68 -21.60 -16.33
C ASP A 351 7.05 -20.14 -16.72
N GLY A 352 7.65 -19.37 -15.80
CA GLY A 352 8.04 -17.98 -16.02
C GLY A 352 6.91 -16.96 -15.79
N ASN A 353 5.67 -17.40 -15.62
CA ASN A 353 4.52 -16.55 -15.31
C ASN A 353 4.46 -16.25 -13.81
N TYR A 354 3.79 -15.17 -13.43
CA TYR A 354 3.53 -14.88 -12.01
C TYR A 354 2.11 -15.25 -11.65
N TYR A 355 1.94 -15.81 -10.45
CA TYR A 355 0.65 -16.19 -9.91
C TYR A 355 0.41 -15.55 -8.56
N GLY A 356 -0.81 -15.11 -8.33
CA GLY A 356 -1.26 -14.58 -7.04
C GLY A 356 -2.67 -15.02 -6.72
N LEU A 357 -3.12 -14.68 -5.51
CA LEU A 357 -4.47 -14.95 -5.05
C LEU A 357 -5.05 -13.67 -4.45
N ILE A 358 -6.16 -13.22 -5.03
CA ILE A 358 -6.98 -12.14 -4.48
C ILE A 358 -8.10 -12.78 -3.66
N LYS A 359 -8.47 -12.18 -2.53
CA LYS A 359 -9.72 -12.45 -1.84
C LYS A 359 -10.59 -11.21 -1.83
N GLY A 360 -11.90 -11.40 -1.73
CA GLY A 360 -12.86 -10.35 -1.49
C GLY A 360 -14.19 -10.93 -1.02
N GLN A 361 -15.01 -10.10 -0.39
CA GLN A 361 -16.38 -10.43 -0.05
C GLN A 361 -17.29 -9.93 -1.18
N GLN A 362 -18.04 -10.85 -1.79
CA GLN A 362 -19.06 -10.52 -2.77
C GLN A 362 -20.43 -10.50 -2.09
N THR A 363 -21.08 -9.35 -2.12
CA THR A 363 -22.51 -9.20 -1.81
C THR A 363 -23.30 -9.27 -3.10
N PHE A 364 -24.26 -10.17 -3.16
CA PHE A 364 -25.25 -10.26 -4.24
C PHE A 364 -26.62 -9.87 -3.67
N THR A 365 -27.29 -8.92 -4.29
CA THR A 365 -28.65 -8.52 -3.94
C THR A 365 -29.53 -8.53 -5.19
N GLY A 366 -30.67 -9.21 -5.13
CA GLY A 366 -31.67 -9.26 -6.18
C GLY A 366 -32.93 -8.50 -5.76
N TYR A 367 -33.43 -7.63 -6.64
CA TYR A 367 -34.59 -6.78 -6.41
C TYR A 367 -35.80 -7.23 -7.22
N SER A 368 -36.99 -6.89 -6.72
CA SER A 368 -38.27 -7.10 -7.40
C SER A 368 -38.49 -6.09 -8.54
N GLU A 369 -39.56 -6.23 -9.33
CA GLU A 369 -39.90 -5.35 -10.47
C GLU A 369 -40.03 -3.87 -10.10
N ASN A 370 -40.36 -3.55 -8.85
CA ASN A 370 -40.42 -2.16 -8.39
C ASN A 370 -39.05 -1.54 -8.05
N GLY A 371 -37.97 -2.33 -8.10
CA GLY A 371 -36.60 -1.90 -7.80
C GLY A 371 -36.34 -1.54 -6.33
N GLN A 372 -37.34 -1.64 -5.46
CA GLN A 372 -37.26 -1.23 -4.05
C GLN A 372 -37.22 -2.42 -3.09
N ASP A 373 -37.95 -3.49 -3.41
CA ASP A 373 -38.03 -4.66 -2.54
C ASP A 373 -36.89 -5.65 -2.80
N VAL A 374 -36.10 -5.92 -1.76
CA VAL A 374 -35.04 -6.94 -1.78
C VAL A 374 -35.69 -8.32 -1.72
N MET A 375 -35.59 -9.08 -2.82
CA MET A 375 -36.10 -10.46 -2.89
C MET A 375 -35.09 -11.48 -2.37
N TYR A 376 -33.81 -11.19 -2.52
CA TYR A 376 -32.72 -12.07 -2.10
C TYR A 376 -31.46 -11.26 -1.83
N SER A 377 -30.73 -11.61 -0.78
CA SER A 377 -29.39 -11.09 -0.54
C SER A 377 -28.52 -12.18 0.05
N ASP A 378 -27.27 -12.23 -0.37
CA ASP A 378 -26.28 -13.18 0.10
C ASP A 378 -24.88 -12.57 0.06
N VAL A 379 -24.05 -12.92 1.03
CA VAL A 379 -22.67 -12.45 1.17
C VAL A 379 -21.76 -13.66 1.18
N THR A 380 -20.83 -13.71 0.24
CA THR A 380 -19.91 -14.83 0.07
C THR A 380 -18.47 -14.36 0.03
N GLU A 381 -17.57 -15.00 0.78
CA GLU A 381 -16.14 -14.77 0.63
C GLU A 381 -15.60 -15.57 -0.56
N LYS A 382 -14.91 -14.89 -1.47
CA LYS A 382 -14.40 -15.44 -2.73
C LYS A 382 -12.90 -15.28 -2.84
N SER A 383 -12.22 -16.27 -3.41
CA SER A 383 -10.82 -16.16 -3.82
C SER A 383 -10.69 -16.18 -5.34
N ILE A 384 -9.98 -15.25 -5.95
CA ILE A 384 -9.69 -15.21 -7.38
C ILE A 384 -8.21 -15.46 -7.61
N LYS A 385 -7.88 -16.51 -8.37
CA LYS A 385 -6.50 -16.72 -8.85
C LYS A 385 -6.15 -15.66 -9.90
N VAL A 386 -4.95 -15.10 -9.84
CA VAL A 386 -4.43 -14.16 -10.84
C VAL A 386 -3.24 -14.78 -11.54
N LYS A 387 -3.13 -14.57 -12.85
CA LYS A 387 -1.97 -14.93 -13.68
C LYS A 387 -1.47 -13.70 -14.42
N LEU A 388 -0.17 -13.43 -14.32
CA LEU A 388 0.55 -12.54 -15.22
C LEU A 388 1.26 -13.37 -16.26
N GLU A 389 0.80 -13.23 -17.49
CA GLU A 389 1.32 -13.97 -18.64
C GLU A 389 2.23 -13.09 -19.48
N SER A 390 3.47 -13.52 -19.69
CA SER A 390 4.40 -12.82 -20.58
C SER A 390 4.09 -13.12 -22.05
N TYR A 391 4.15 -12.11 -22.90
CA TYR A 391 4.07 -12.25 -24.34
C TYR A 391 5.06 -11.31 -25.03
N THR A 392 5.62 -11.77 -26.15
CA THR A 392 6.52 -10.96 -26.97
C THR A 392 5.71 -10.24 -28.03
N LYS A 393 5.82 -8.90 -28.09
CA LYS A 393 5.27 -8.15 -29.21
C LYS A 393 6.35 -8.05 -30.28
N SER A 394 6.18 -8.78 -31.39
CA SER A 394 7.01 -8.61 -32.58
C SER A 394 6.46 -7.43 -33.37
N ASP A 395 6.99 -6.23 -33.15
CA ASP A 395 6.71 -5.11 -34.04
C ASP A 395 7.56 -5.29 -35.31
N GLU A 396 6.89 -5.37 -36.46
CA GLU A 396 7.45 -5.66 -37.80
C GLU A 396 8.34 -4.53 -38.36
N SER A 397 8.67 -3.54 -37.52
CA SER A 397 9.48 -2.37 -37.88
C SER A 397 10.20 -1.84 -36.64
N GLU A 398 11.20 -2.57 -36.14
CA GLU A 398 12.47 -1.99 -35.66
C GLU A 398 13.47 -3.07 -35.21
N VAL A 399 14.75 -2.79 -35.48
CA VAL A 399 15.92 -3.64 -35.22
C VAL A 399 16.36 -3.51 -33.74
N THR A 400 15.43 -3.36 -32.80
CA THR A 400 15.78 -2.99 -31.42
C THR A 400 14.95 -3.76 -30.38
N GLY A 401 15.35 -5.02 -30.15
CA GLY A 401 15.05 -5.76 -28.91
C GLY A 401 13.63 -6.33 -28.79
N LYS A 402 13.53 -7.62 -28.47
CA LYS A 402 12.26 -8.26 -28.10
C LYS A 402 11.75 -7.67 -26.77
N GLU A 403 10.79 -6.75 -26.82
CA GLU A 403 10.14 -6.26 -25.60
C GLU A 403 9.16 -7.32 -25.06
N VAL A 404 9.43 -7.84 -23.87
CA VAL A 404 8.53 -8.74 -23.15
C VAL A 404 7.46 -7.91 -22.45
N LYS A 405 6.20 -8.05 -22.87
CA LYS A 405 5.03 -7.43 -22.23
C LYS A 405 4.31 -8.45 -21.37
N TRP A 406 3.53 -7.96 -20.42
CA TRP A 406 2.74 -8.83 -19.53
C TRP A 406 1.26 -8.51 -19.66
N ARG A 407 0.44 -9.54 -19.59
CA ARG A 407 -1.02 -9.43 -19.55
C ARG A 407 -1.53 -10.02 -18.24
N VAL A 408 -2.44 -9.31 -17.59
CA VAL A 408 -3.17 -9.82 -16.43
C VAL A 408 -4.38 -10.63 -16.89
N LEU A 409 -4.47 -11.86 -16.37
CA LEU A 409 -5.59 -12.78 -16.53
C LEU A 409 -6.13 -13.20 -15.16
N LEU A 410 -7.45 -13.34 -15.07
CA LEU A 410 -8.14 -13.91 -13.92
C LEU A 410 -8.28 -15.43 -14.11
N GLY A 411 -8.28 -16.15 -13.00
CA GLY A 411 -8.35 -17.61 -12.96
C GLY A 411 -9.58 -18.11 -12.23
N ASN A 412 -9.42 -19.25 -11.56
CA ASN A 412 -10.49 -19.85 -10.79
C ASN A 412 -10.97 -18.90 -9.68
N ILE A 413 -12.29 -18.83 -9.52
CA ILE A 413 -12.97 -18.14 -8.44
C ILE A 413 -13.51 -19.21 -7.47
N GLY A 414 -12.94 -19.29 -6.27
CA GLY A 414 -13.33 -20.24 -5.22
C GLY A 414 -14.22 -19.61 -4.15
N LEU A 415 -14.98 -20.43 -3.41
CA LEU A 415 -15.62 -20.04 -2.14
C LEU A 415 -14.65 -20.32 -0.97
N ILE A 416 -14.60 -19.42 0.00
CA ILE A 416 -13.65 -19.52 1.12
C ILE A 416 -14.32 -20.05 2.38
N ASP A 417 -15.46 -19.47 2.75
CA ASP A 417 -16.26 -19.95 3.88
C ASP A 417 -17.04 -21.21 3.47
N LYS A 418 -16.90 -22.26 4.27
CA LYS A 418 -17.45 -23.60 4.08
C LYS A 418 -18.45 -23.95 5.16
#